data_AF-A0A1Y2HH26-F1
#
_entry.id   AF-A0A1Y2HH26-F1
#
_cell.length_a   1.000
_cell.length_b   1.000
_cell.length_c   1.000
_cell.angle_alpha   90.00
_cell.angle_beta   90.00
_cell.angle_gamma   90.00
#
_symmetry.space_group_name_H-M   'P 1'
#
loop_
_entity.id
_entity.type
_entity.pdbx_description
1 polymer ?
#
loop_
_entity_poly.entity_id
_entity_poly.type
_entity_poly.pdbx_seq_one_letter_code
_entity_poly.pdbx_strand_id
1 'polypeptide(L)'
;MDDLEAELMMLEAQAEPTGASHAVPDAGENDVDLDDDRFDDDDEDEEEIHEFTLAEKSALFLSHLRSLDLSPFAPFDPTILPDIDLTPRQRQDLFDQYCHERAAELKAAKLAAMDPRQQFLQLVHENRKLFWEEMKRKFKKDPRFSGYGSTDREREKLWKEAKKMKPDELKRAIESAGASSATGAATGESAKQAQERKRAAAEEAFRAREAQVRADLASARQHATKVLRKANADEARALFGSLLVDYARAGDDPAGLLAAVRRDARFQQVVQLGLGMAGMQDMVGARLSELTAAAERMVCERLAKEVTMARVGLESVASVLEKSSWTQDAAVIKSVGGIEKLEAIVGRYLAQKRAEARGMAVDALADARASIEAWVVDRLAEGVDPEAEVHGLAYMLRSDPRWAGVDGMQEVAEELMRGAVKSAIVSLKSQ
;
A
#
# COMPACT_ATOMS: atom_id res chain seq x y z
N MET A 1 -4.30 45.55 0.09
CA MET A 1 -3.59 44.64 -0.83
C MET A 1 -2.30 45.26 -1.32
N ASP A 2 -2.15 46.59 -1.27
CA ASP A 2 -0.97 47.30 -1.78
C ASP A 2 0.30 47.18 -0.90
N ASP A 3 0.19 46.79 0.38
CA ASP A 3 1.37 46.65 1.25
C ASP A 3 2.13 45.32 1.05
N LEU A 4 1.50 44.28 0.51
CA LEU A 4 2.15 42.99 0.25
C LEU A 4 2.94 42.97 -1.07
N GLU A 5 2.57 43.82 -2.04
CA GLU A 5 3.35 43.99 -3.28
C GLU A 5 4.64 44.77 -3.05
N ALA A 6 4.64 45.72 -2.11
CA ALA A 6 5.86 46.47 -1.74
C ALA A 6 6.89 45.59 -1.01
N GLU A 7 6.44 44.61 -0.23
CA GLU A 7 7.33 43.70 0.50
C GLU A 7 7.94 42.63 -0.41
N LEU A 8 7.21 42.19 -1.44
CA LEU A 8 7.73 41.27 -2.46
C LEU A 8 8.79 41.92 -3.36
N MET A 9 8.64 43.22 -3.65
CA MET A 9 9.55 43.95 -4.54
C MET A 9 10.89 44.31 -3.87
N MET A 10 10.99 44.26 -2.53
CA MET A 10 12.28 44.43 -1.83
C MET A 10 13.10 43.14 -1.72
N LEU A 11 12.47 41.97 -1.77
CA LEU A 11 13.17 40.68 -1.63
C LEU A 11 13.87 40.21 -2.91
N GLU A 12 13.57 40.81 -4.07
CA GLU A 12 14.16 40.45 -5.35
C GLU A 12 15.47 41.22 -5.65
N ALA A 13 15.85 42.20 -4.82
CA ALA A 13 17.00 43.07 -5.04
C ALA A 13 18.31 42.62 -4.34
N GLN A 14 18.38 41.42 -3.73
CA GLN A 14 19.57 40.95 -3.00
C GLN A 14 20.24 39.67 -3.55
N ALA A 15 19.88 39.23 -4.76
CA ALA A 15 20.56 38.11 -5.40
C ALA A 15 21.72 38.59 -6.30
N GLU A 16 22.83 39.00 -5.69
CA GLU A 16 24.09 39.13 -6.43
C GLU A 16 24.70 37.73 -6.72
N PRO A 17 25.18 37.47 -7.95
CA PRO A 17 25.85 36.22 -8.29
C PRO A 17 27.32 36.28 -7.85
N THR A 18 27.65 35.70 -6.69
CA THR A 18 29.04 35.42 -6.35
C THR A 18 29.59 34.32 -7.25
N GLY A 19 30.29 34.74 -8.31
CA GLY A 19 31.14 33.87 -9.11
C GLY A 19 32.33 33.39 -8.29
N ALA A 20 32.24 32.18 -7.74
CA ALA A 20 33.37 31.45 -7.19
C ALA A 20 33.73 30.31 -8.14
N SER A 21 34.80 30.50 -8.90
CA SER A 21 35.47 29.49 -9.69
C SER A 21 35.99 28.38 -8.77
N HIS A 22 35.30 27.25 -8.74
CA HIS A 22 35.79 26.06 -8.04
C HIS A 22 36.79 25.35 -8.95
N ALA A 23 38.07 25.53 -8.65
CA ALA A 23 39.16 24.78 -9.25
C ALA A 23 39.01 23.30 -8.88
N VAL A 24 38.95 22.44 -9.91
CA VAL A 24 38.99 20.98 -9.79
C VAL A 24 40.41 20.60 -9.35
N PRO A 25 40.63 20.02 -8.15
CA PRO A 25 41.90 19.42 -7.83
C PRO A 25 42.02 18.08 -8.56
N ASP A 26 43.09 18.00 -9.33
CA ASP A 26 43.69 16.82 -9.95
C ASP A 26 43.82 15.69 -8.91
N ALA A 27 42.97 14.66 -9.05
CA ALA A 27 42.96 13.49 -8.19
C ALA A 27 43.98 12.50 -8.72
N GLY A 28 45.15 12.49 -8.06
CA GLY A 28 46.21 11.53 -8.28
C GLY A 28 45.73 10.08 -8.13
N GLU A 29 46.32 9.26 -8.97
CA GLU A 29 46.29 7.81 -8.98
C GLU A 29 46.70 7.28 -7.61
N ASN A 30 45.75 6.80 -6.82
CA ASN A 30 46.03 5.93 -5.68
C ASN A 30 45.88 4.48 -6.16
N ASP A 31 47.03 3.88 -6.45
CA ASP A 31 47.21 2.43 -6.39
C ASP A 31 46.83 1.97 -4.98
N VAL A 32 45.64 1.39 -4.85
CA VAL A 32 45.25 0.59 -3.70
C VAL A 32 45.45 -0.86 -4.06
N ASP A 33 46.57 -1.40 -3.57
CA ASP A 33 46.83 -2.82 -3.41
C ASP A 33 45.65 -3.42 -2.62
N LEU A 34 44.75 -4.09 -3.33
CA LEU A 34 43.70 -4.91 -2.75
C LEU A 34 44.32 -6.24 -2.36
N ASP A 35 44.90 -6.28 -1.16
CA ASP A 35 45.17 -7.51 -0.44
C ASP A 35 43.83 -8.22 -0.18
N ASP A 36 43.69 -9.28 -0.97
CA ASP A 36 43.11 -10.60 -0.71
C ASP A 36 42.92 -10.96 0.78
N ASP A 37 41.97 -11.87 1.01
CA ASP A 37 41.69 -12.58 2.27
C ASP A 37 40.77 -11.91 3.31
N ARG A 38 39.46 -11.95 3.07
CA ARG A 38 38.41 -12.46 4.01
C ARG A 38 37.03 -11.90 3.68
N PHE A 39 36.15 -12.75 3.17
CA PHE A 39 34.75 -12.83 3.61
C PHE A 39 34.21 -14.19 3.13
N ASP A 40 34.63 -15.24 3.84
CA ASP A 40 33.84 -16.47 3.97
C ASP A 40 32.80 -16.18 5.06
N ASP A 41 31.58 -15.84 4.65
CA ASP A 41 30.34 -16.07 5.42
C ASP A 41 29.18 -16.01 4.41
N ASP A 42 29.09 -17.10 3.65
CA ASP A 42 27.90 -17.59 2.94
C ASP A 42 26.76 -17.77 3.96
N ASP A 43 25.90 -16.77 4.10
CA ASP A 43 24.50 -17.01 4.44
C ASP A 43 23.71 -16.81 3.14
N GLU A 44 23.56 -17.94 2.44
CA GLU A 44 22.71 -18.16 1.27
C GLU A 44 21.25 -17.77 1.60
N ASP A 45 20.94 -16.48 1.54
CA ASP A 45 19.63 -16.04 1.09
C ASP A 45 19.54 -16.47 -0.37
N GLU A 46 19.14 -17.74 -0.60
CA GLU A 46 18.67 -18.22 -1.88
C GLU A 46 17.52 -17.31 -2.29
N GLU A 47 17.86 -16.19 -2.96
CA GLU A 47 16.91 -15.34 -3.67
C GLU A 47 16.15 -16.30 -4.57
N GLU A 48 14.93 -16.65 -4.17
CA GLU A 48 14.01 -17.47 -4.93
C GLU A 48 13.88 -16.78 -6.28
N ILE A 49 14.68 -17.23 -7.25
CA ILE A 49 14.79 -16.65 -8.58
C ILE A 49 13.39 -16.75 -9.14
N HIS A 50 12.67 -15.64 -9.09
CA HIS A 50 11.27 -15.61 -9.48
C HIS A 50 11.24 -15.87 -10.99
N GLU A 51 11.06 -17.13 -11.36
CA GLU A 51 10.94 -17.55 -12.74
C GLU A 51 9.68 -16.88 -13.31
N PHE A 52 9.89 -15.86 -14.15
CA PHE A 52 8.79 -15.20 -14.83
C PHE A 52 7.91 -16.23 -15.51
N THR A 53 6.62 -16.18 -15.22
CA THR A 53 5.61 -16.98 -15.90
C THR A 53 5.63 -16.68 -17.40
N LEU A 54 5.17 -17.61 -18.22
CA LEU A 54 5.08 -17.40 -19.68
C LEU A 54 4.23 -16.15 -20.02
N ALA A 55 3.21 -15.86 -19.22
CA ALA A 55 2.38 -14.68 -19.36
C ALA A 55 3.18 -13.39 -19.10
N GLU A 56 4.04 -13.36 -18.09
CA GLU A 56 4.90 -12.21 -17.81
C GLU A 56 5.98 -12.02 -18.87
N LYS A 57 6.63 -13.12 -19.31
CA LYS A 57 7.62 -13.08 -20.40
C LYS A 57 7.00 -12.52 -21.69
N SER A 58 5.79 -12.94 -22.04
CA SER A 58 5.08 -12.43 -23.23
C SER A 58 4.64 -10.97 -23.09
N ALA A 59 4.17 -10.54 -21.91
CA ALA A 59 3.83 -9.14 -21.64
C ALA A 59 5.06 -8.22 -21.70
N LEU A 60 6.19 -8.68 -21.14
CA LEU A 60 7.47 -7.95 -21.18
C LEU A 60 7.95 -7.80 -22.63
N PHE A 61 7.85 -8.88 -23.42
CA PHE A 61 8.17 -8.85 -24.85
C PHE A 61 7.31 -7.83 -25.63
N LEU A 62 5.99 -7.85 -25.46
CA LEU A 62 5.09 -6.87 -26.10
C LEU A 62 5.35 -5.43 -25.66
N SER A 63 5.66 -5.21 -24.36
CA SER A 63 6.04 -3.90 -23.84
C SER A 63 7.32 -3.38 -24.50
N HIS A 64 8.30 -4.26 -24.68
CA HIS A 64 9.54 -3.91 -25.35
C HIS A 64 9.32 -3.56 -26.82
N LEU A 65 8.51 -4.33 -27.56
CA LEU A 65 8.13 -3.99 -28.94
C LEU A 65 7.48 -2.61 -29.05
N ARG A 66 6.64 -2.23 -28.07
CA ARG A 66 6.05 -0.89 -27.99
C ARG A 66 7.09 0.19 -27.72
N SER A 67 8.07 -0.09 -26.88
CA SER A 67 9.13 0.88 -26.55
C SER A 67 10.07 1.17 -27.72
N LEU A 68 10.30 0.20 -28.60
CA LEU A 68 11.10 0.35 -29.82
C LEU A 68 10.36 1.08 -30.96
N ASP A 69 9.05 1.30 -30.82
CA ASP A 69 8.15 1.84 -31.84
C ASP A 69 8.33 1.20 -33.22
N LEU A 70 8.42 -0.13 -33.24
CA LEU A 70 8.57 -0.90 -34.47
C LEU A 70 7.34 -0.71 -35.37
N SER A 71 7.60 -0.49 -36.66
CA SER A 71 6.52 -0.36 -37.63
C SER A 71 5.72 -1.67 -37.72
N PRO A 72 4.37 -1.63 -37.62
CA PRO A 72 3.54 -2.84 -37.76
C PRO A 72 3.54 -3.44 -39.17
N PHE A 73 4.24 -2.80 -40.10
CA PHE A 73 4.41 -3.26 -41.48
C PHE A 73 5.85 -3.70 -41.78
N ALA A 74 6.73 -3.70 -40.77
CA ALA A 74 8.08 -4.22 -40.91
C ALA A 74 8.07 -5.77 -40.90
N PRO A 75 8.96 -6.43 -41.67
CA PRO A 75 9.15 -7.87 -41.55
C PRO A 75 9.72 -8.25 -40.18
N PHE A 76 9.44 -9.47 -39.72
CA PHE A 76 10.01 -10.01 -38.47
C PHE A 76 11.54 -10.08 -38.57
N ASP A 77 12.23 -9.37 -37.68
CA ASP A 77 13.69 -9.39 -37.56
C ASP A 77 14.10 -9.84 -36.14
N PRO A 78 14.66 -11.04 -35.97
CA PRO A 78 15.03 -11.56 -34.67
C PRO A 78 16.22 -10.84 -34.03
N THR A 79 17.00 -10.06 -34.78
CA THR A 79 18.24 -9.42 -34.28
C THR A 79 17.99 -8.17 -33.44
N ILE A 80 16.83 -7.54 -33.60
CA ILE A 80 16.44 -6.30 -32.90
C ILE A 80 15.64 -6.60 -31.63
N LEU A 81 15.28 -7.88 -31.42
CA LEU A 81 14.40 -8.30 -30.34
C LEU A 81 15.15 -8.53 -29.02
N PRO A 82 14.50 -8.27 -27.88
CA PRO A 82 15.10 -8.49 -26.57
C PRO A 82 15.33 -9.98 -26.35
N ASP A 83 16.43 -10.30 -25.68
CA ASP A 83 16.79 -11.69 -25.37
C ASP A 83 15.99 -12.21 -24.17
N ILE A 84 14.71 -12.49 -24.41
CA ILE A 84 13.79 -13.08 -23.44
C ILE A 84 13.66 -14.56 -23.77
N ASP A 85 13.74 -15.42 -22.76
CA ASP A 85 13.61 -16.87 -22.88
C ASP A 85 12.19 -17.30 -23.35
N LEU A 86 11.98 -17.14 -24.65
CA LEU A 86 10.80 -17.46 -25.43
C LEU A 86 11.26 -18.17 -26.69
N THR A 87 10.52 -19.21 -27.09
CA THR A 87 10.83 -19.93 -28.33
C THR A 87 10.70 -19.00 -29.55
N PRO A 88 11.47 -19.20 -30.63
CA PRO A 88 11.38 -18.38 -31.84
C PRO A 88 9.96 -18.27 -32.41
N ARG A 89 9.16 -19.35 -32.27
CA ARG A 89 7.77 -19.38 -32.69
C ARG A 89 6.87 -18.47 -31.84
N GLN A 90 7.01 -18.52 -30.50
CA GLN A 90 6.28 -17.62 -29.60
C GLN A 90 6.64 -16.15 -29.85
N ARG A 91 7.92 -15.85 -30.10
CA ARG A 91 8.37 -14.50 -30.46
C ARG A 91 7.69 -14.01 -31.75
N GLN A 92 7.57 -14.89 -32.75
CA GLN A 92 6.88 -14.57 -34.00
C GLN A 92 5.36 -14.36 -33.79
N ASP A 93 4.69 -15.25 -33.05
CA ASP A 93 3.25 -15.13 -32.77
C ASP A 93 2.93 -13.81 -32.01
N LEU A 94 3.75 -13.45 -31.03
CA LEU A 94 3.61 -12.19 -30.28
C LEU A 94 3.92 -10.96 -31.15
N PHE A 95 4.89 -11.08 -32.05
CA PHE A 95 5.17 -10.01 -33.02
C PHE A 95 4.01 -9.80 -33.99
N ASP A 96 3.43 -10.88 -34.52
CA ASP A 96 2.26 -10.81 -35.40
C ASP A 96 1.05 -10.21 -34.66
N GLN A 97 0.85 -10.60 -33.40
CA GLN A 97 -0.15 -9.98 -32.52
C GLN A 97 0.09 -8.48 -32.36
N TYR A 98 1.32 -8.07 -32.04
CA TYR A 98 1.69 -6.66 -31.94
C TYR A 98 1.42 -5.89 -33.24
N CYS A 99 1.83 -6.43 -34.39
CA CYS A 99 1.58 -5.83 -35.69
C CYS A 99 0.08 -5.65 -35.97
N HIS A 100 -0.75 -6.63 -35.63
CA HIS A 100 -2.20 -6.54 -35.76
C HIS A 100 -2.82 -5.47 -34.85
N GLU A 101 -2.48 -5.46 -33.57
CA GLU A 101 -2.95 -4.48 -32.60
C GLU A 101 -2.54 -3.06 -33.02
N ARG A 102 -1.26 -2.86 -33.32
CA ARG A 102 -0.70 -1.56 -33.68
C ARG A 102 -1.24 -1.04 -35.02
N ALA A 103 -1.44 -1.92 -36.00
CA ALA A 103 -2.11 -1.53 -37.25
C ALA A 103 -3.58 -1.13 -37.02
N ALA A 104 -4.28 -1.79 -36.08
CA ALA A 104 -5.64 -1.41 -35.70
C ALA A 104 -5.67 -0.05 -34.96
N GLU A 105 -4.75 0.18 -34.04
CA GLU A 105 -4.57 1.47 -33.37
C GLU A 105 -4.29 2.60 -34.36
N LEU A 106 -3.35 2.42 -35.29
CA LEU A 106 -3.04 3.43 -36.31
C LEU A 106 -4.25 3.73 -37.21
N LYS A 107 -5.05 2.70 -37.54
CA LYS A 107 -6.30 2.90 -38.29
C LYS A 107 -7.35 3.65 -37.46
N ALA A 108 -7.48 3.32 -36.17
CA ALA A 108 -8.41 3.99 -35.26
C ALA A 108 -7.99 5.46 -35.02
N ALA A 109 -6.70 5.73 -34.83
CA ALA A 109 -6.15 7.08 -34.68
C ALA A 109 -6.34 7.91 -35.94
N LYS A 110 -6.09 7.33 -37.13
CA LYS A 110 -6.39 7.99 -38.42
C LYS A 110 -7.86 8.31 -38.55
N LEU A 111 -8.75 7.39 -38.16
CA LEU A 111 -10.20 7.62 -38.19
C LEU A 111 -10.59 8.72 -37.20
N ALA A 112 -10.08 8.70 -35.96
CA ALA A 112 -10.36 9.72 -34.94
C ALA A 112 -9.85 11.12 -35.32
N ALA A 113 -8.75 11.18 -36.08
CA ALA A 113 -8.21 12.43 -36.61
C ALA A 113 -8.98 12.98 -37.82
N MET A 114 -9.79 12.15 -38.50
CA MET A 114 -10.66 12.63 -39.59
C MET A 114 -11.81 13.46 -39.03
N ASP A 115 -12.16 14.54 -39.72
CA ASP A 115 -13.35 15.33 -39.42
C ASP A 115 -14.59 14.41 -39.41
N PRO A 116 -15.48 14.46 -38.39
CA PRO A 116 -16.71 13.70 -38.38
C PRO A 116 -17.49 13.74 -39.70
N ARG A 117 -17.46 14.86 -40.43
CA ARG A 117 -18.05 14.97 -41.76
C ARG A 117 -17.40 14.05 -42.79
N GLN A 118 -16.08 13.97 -42.80
CA GLN A 118 -15.34 13.09 -43.70
C GLN A 118 -15.61 11.62 -43.37
N GLN A 119 -15.63 11.25 -42.09
CA GLN A 119 -15.93 9.89 -41.66
C GLN A 119 -17.31 9.44 -42.13
N PHE A 120 -18.30 10.34 -42.04
CA PHE A 120 -19.64 10.09 -42.56
C PHE A 120 -19.64 9.94 -44.08
N LEU A 121 -19.00 10.85 -44.83
CA LEU A 121 -18.94 10.76 -46.30
C LEU A 121 -18.21 9.48 -46.77
N GLN A 122 -17.18 9.04 -46.06
CA GLN A 122 -16.50 7.78 -46.33
C GLN A 122 -17.44 6.58 -46.10
N LEU A 123 -18.21 6.58 -45.02
CA LEU A 123 -19.22 5.56 -44.75
C LEU A 123 -20.29 5.51 -45.86
N VAL A 124 -20.72 6.68 -46.37
CA VAL A 124 -21.65 6.79 -47.50
C VAL A 124 -21.02 6.26 -48.80
N HIS A 125 -19.75 6.57 -49.04
CA HIS A 125 -19.02 6.10 -50.21
C HIS A 125 -18.90 4.56 -50.22
N GLU A 126 -18.52 3.96 -49.09
CA GLU A 126 -18.42 2.50 -48.92
C GLU A 126 -19.78 1.79 -49.11
N ASN A 127 -20.89 2.45 -48.73
CA ASN A 127 -22.23 1.86 -48.68
C ASN A 127 -23.25 2.50 -49.65
N ARG A 128 -22.78 2.97 -50.80
CA ARG A 128 -23.57 3.80 -51.72
C ARG A 128 -24.84 3.15 -52.30
N LYS A 129 -24.89 1.81 -52.31
CA LYS A 129 -26.01 1.01 -52.84
C LYS A 129 -27.21 0.94 -51.90
N LEU A 130 -27.02 1.18 -50.60
CA LEU A 130 -28.09 1.07 -49.61
C LEU A 130 -29.10 2.22 -49.75
N PHE A 131 -30.33 1.99 -49.31
CA PHE A 131 -31.31 3.06 -49.09
C PHE A 131 -31.10 3.71 -47.72
N TRP A 132 -31.59 4.94 -47.52
CA TRP A 132 -31.38 5.70 -46.28
C TRP A 132 -31.84 4.92 -45.02
N GLU A 133 -33.03 4.32 -45.06
CA GLU A 133 -33.56 3.52 -43.95
C GLU A 133 -32.72 2.28 -43.65
N GLU A 134 -32.16 1.65 -44.69
CA GLU A 134 -31.26 0.49 -44.53
C GLU A 134 -29.90 0.90 -43.96
N MET A 135 -29.38 2.04 -44.40
CA MET A 135 -28.14 2.62 -43.90
C MET A 135 -28.30 3.00 -42.42
N LYS A 136 -29.38 3.69 -42.07
CA LYS A 136 -29.72 4.04 -40.69
C LYS A 136 -29.85 2.79 -39.81
N ARG A 137 -30.54 1.75 -40.29
CA ARG A 137 -30.73 0.51 -39.51
C ARG A 137 -29.42 -0.25 -39.28
N LYS A 138 -28.58 -0.37 -40.32
CA LYS A 138 -27.32 -1.13 -40.24
C LYS A 138 -26.22 -0.40 -39.48
N PHE A 139 -26.10 0.92 -39.65
CA PHE A 139 -25.00 1.71 -39.12
C PHE A 139 -25.39 2.58 -37.92
N LYS A 140 -26.55 2.34 -37.30
CA LYS A 140 -26.98 3.10 -36.10
C LYS A 140 -25.95 3.08 -34.96
N LYS A 141 -25.22 1.97 -34.82
CA LYS A 141 -24.18 1.77 -33.78
C LYS A 141 -22.77 2.14 -34.26
N ASP A 142 -22.61 2.52 -35.53
CA ASP A 142 -21.30 2.86 -36.08
C ASP A 142 -20.91 4.27 -35.63
N PRO A 143 -19.74 4.48 -35.00
CA PRO A 143 -19.28 5.79 -34.57
C PRO A 143 -19.16 6.80 -35.73
N ARG A 144 -18.88 6.34 -36.96
CA ARG A 144 -18.82 7.21 -38.16
C ARG A 144 -20.19 7.77 -38.54
N PHE A 145 -21.27 7.06 -38.19
CA PHE A 145 -22.64 7.49 -38.45
C PHE A 145 -23.17 8.42 -37.35
N SER A 146 -22.89 8.10 -36.09
CA SER A 146 -23.36 8.89 -34.94
C SER A 146 -22.55 10.17 -34.72
N GLY A 147 -21.27 10.18 -35.10
CA GLY A 147 -20.36 11.31 -34.90
C GLY A 147 -20.66 12.53 -35.77
N TYR A 148 -21.41 12.38 -36.88
CA TYR A 148 -21.76 13.50 -37.77
C TYR A 148 -23.21 13.95 -37.60
N GLY A 149 -23.41 15.24 -37.33
CA GLY A 149 -24.72 15.87 -37.23
C GLY A 149 -25.49 15.46 -35.97
N SER A 150 -26.14 16.43 -35.32
CA SER A 150 -26.93 16.14 -34.11
C SER A 150 -28.30 15.55 -34.44
N THR A 151 -28.76 15.70 -35.69
CA THR A 151 -30.09 15.26 -36.13
C THR A 151 -30.02 14.36 -37.37
N ASP A 152 -30.93 13.39 -37.44
CA ASP A 152 -31.03 12.50 -38.61
C ASP A 152 -31.30 13.26 -39.92
N ARG A 153 -31.94 14.45 -39.84
CA ARG A 153 -32.22 15.30 -41.00
C ARG A 153 -30.95 15.87 -41.64
N GLU A 154 -29.93 16.20 -40.86
CA GLU A 154 -28.64 16.68 -41.35
C GLU A 154 -27.84 15.57 -42.02
N ARG A 155 -27.85 14.38 -41.40
CA ARG A 155 -27.23 13.17 -41.95
C ARG A 155 -27.88 12.74 -43.26
N GLU A 156 -29.21 12.75 -43.32
CA GLU A 156 -29.97 12.40 -44.53
C GLU A 156 -29.72 13.39 -45.67
N LYS A 157 -29.65 14.70 -45.36
CA LYS A 157 -29.34 15.73 -46.34
C LYS A 157 -27.98 15.49 -47.00
N LEU A 158 -26.94 15.27 -46.19
CA LEU A 158 -25.59 15.00 -46.68
C LEU A 158 -25.50 13.66 -47.41
N TRP A 159 -26.22 12.64 -46.96
CA TRP A 159 -26.32 11.35 -47.64
C TRP A 159 -26.95 11.47 -49.04
N LYS A 160 -28.07 12.20 -49.17
CA LYS A 160 -28.72 12.46 -50.46
C LYS A 160 -27.81 13.24 -51.41
N GLU A 161 -27.07 14.20 -50.88
CA GLU A 161 -26.10 14.99 -51.64
C GLU A 161 -24.94 14.12 -52.14
N ALA A 162 -24.33 13.33 -51.26
CA ALA A 162 -23.25 12.40 -51.60
C ALA A 162 -23.68 11.30 -52.59
N LYS A 163 -24.94 10.83 -52.51
CA LYS A 163 -25.47 9.83 -53.44
C LYS A 163 -25.62 10.38 -54.87
N LYS A 164 -25.91 11.67 -55.01
CA LYS A 164 -26.05 12.39 -56.29
C LYS A 164 -24.70 12.68 -56.97
N MET A 165 -23.61 12.84 -56.20
CA MET A 165 -22.26 13.06 -56.73
C MET A 165 -21.71 11.82 -57.42
N LYS A 166 -20.88 11.94 -58.46
CA LYS A 166 -20.18 10.76 -59.04
C LYS A 166 -19.19 10.17 -58.02
N PRO A 167 -18.81 8.88 -58.11
CA PRO A 167 -17.93 8.27 -57.11
C PRO A 167 -16.57 8.97 -57.04
N ASP A 168 -16.02 9.38 -58.19
CA ASP A 168 -14.75 10.13 -58.25
C ASP A 168 -14.87 11.55 -57.66
N GLU A 169 -16.03 12.19 -57.84
CA GLU A 169 -16.34 13.50 -57.25
C GLU A 169 -16.50 13.39 -55.73
N LEU A 170 -17.14 12.32 -55.25
CA LEU A 170 -17.31 12.05 -53.82
C LEU A 170 -15.95 11.75 -53.16
N LYS A 171 -15.06 11.02 -53.82
CA LYS A 171 -13.70 10.78 -53.33
C LYS A 171 -12.89 12.08 -53.20
N ARG A 172 -12.97 12.95 -54.21
CA ARG A 172 -12.39 14.30 -54.14
C ARG A 172 -13.05 15.17 -53.06
N ALA A 173 -14.35 15.02 -52.82
CA ALA A 173 -15.07 15.73 -51.76
C ALA A 173 -14.62 15.26 -50.36
N ILE A 174 -14.33 13.97 -50.18
CA ILE A 174 -13.76 13.42 -48.93
C ILE A 174 -12.37 14.01 -48.69
N GLU A 175 -11.50 14.02 -49.71
CA GLU A 175 -10.14 14.56 -49.62
C GLU A 175 -10.13 16.08 -49.40
N SER A 176 -11.01 16.81 -50.09
CA SER A 176 -11.13 18.28 -49.96
C SER A 176 -11.86 18.71 -48.69
N ALA A 177 -12.81 17.94 -48.14
CA ALA A 177 -13.46 18.26 -46.88
C ALA A 177 -12.46 18.30 -45.70
N GLY A 178 -11.34 17.56 -45.79
CA GLY A 178 -10.24 17.62 -44.82
C GLY A 178 -9.35 18.84 -44.97
N ALA A 179 -9.34 19.46 -46.14
CA ALA A 179 -8.61 20.70 -46.41
C ALA A 179 -9.47 21.97 -46.27
N SER A 180 -10.80 21.84 -46.32
CA SER A 180 -11.74 22.97 -46.49
C SER A 180 -12.32 23.54 -45.20
N SER A 181 -11.80 23.18 -44.01
CA SER A 181 -12.19 23.88 -42.76
C SER A 181 -11.62 25.30 -42.66
N ALA A 182 -10.98 25.83 -43.70
CA ALA A 182 -10.18 27.04 -43.63
C ALA A 182 -10.38 28.08 -44.75
N THR A 183 -11.56 28.25 -45.37
CA THR A 183 -11.78 29.44 -46.23
C THR A 183 -13.24 29.86 -46.35
N GLY A 184 -13.62 30.87 -45.55
CA GLY A 184 -14.71 31.78 -45.87
C GLY A 184 -14.13 33.01 -46.57
N ALA A 185 -14.56 33.27 -47.80
CA ALA A 185 -14.11 34.38 -48.62
C ALA A 185 -14.72 35.71 -48.10
N ALA A 186 -13.87 36.57 -47.56
CA ALA A 186 -14.15 37.98 -47.34
C ALA A 186 -13.17 38.81 -48.18
N THR A 187 -13.69 39.91 -48.71
CA THR A 187 -13.03 40.99 -49.45
C THR A 187 -11.57 41.24 -49.05
N GLY A 188 -10.69 41.51 -50.03
CA GLY A 188 -9.22 41.40 -49.94
C GLY A 188 -8.48 42.20 -48.83
N GLU A 189 -9.10 43.21 -48.21
CA GLU A 189 -8.55 43.86 -47.01
C GLU A 189 -8.92 43.12 -45.71
N SER A 190 -10.15 42.58 -45.64
CA SER A 190 -10.60 41.72 -44.54
C SER A 190 -9.82 40.39 -44.52
N ALA A 191 -9.43 39.88 -45.68
CA ALA A 191 -8.59 38.67 -45.78
C ALA A 191 -7.20 38.85 -45.15
N LYS A 192 -6.52 40.00 -45.38
CA LYS A 192 -5.24 40.30 -44.75
C LYS A 192 -5.38 40.44 -43.23
N GLN A 193 -6.39 41.15 -42.77
CA GLN A 193 -6.64 41.33 -41.33
C GLN A 193 -7.04 40.02 -40.64
N ALA A 194 -7.78 39.14 -41.32
CA ALA A 194 -8.08 37.79 -40.84
C ALA A 194 -6.83 36.90 -40.79
N GLN A 195 -5.91 37.02 -41.75
CA GLN A 195 -4.65 36.28 -41.75
C GLN A 195 -3.72 36.74 -40.61
N GLU A 196 -3.63 38.04 -40.34
CA GLU A 196 -2.86 38.58 -39.21
C GLU A 196 -3.45 38.13 -37.87
N ARG A 197 -4.78 38.16 -37.70
CA ARG A 197 -5.46 37.61 -36.52
C ARG A 197 -5.21 36.12 -36.35
N LYS A 198 -5.24 35.34 -37.44
CA LYS A 198 -4.90 33.91 -37.41
C LYS A 198 -3.44 33.67 -37.00
N ARG A 199 -2.51 34.50 -37.49
CA ARG A 199 -1.08 34.40 -37.12
C ARG A 199 -0.85 34.80 -35.66
N ALA A 200 -1.48 35.88 -35.19
CA ALA A 200 -1.42 36.30 -33.79
C ALA A 200 -2.02 35.23 -32.86
N ALA A 201 -3.18 34.66 -33.22
CA ALA A 201 -3.79 33.57 -32.46
C ALA A 201 -2.93 32.30 -32.47
N ALA A 202 -2.26 31.99 -33.59
CA ALA A 202 -1.33 30.86 -33.66
C ALA A 202 -0.07 31.09 -32.80
N GLU A 203 0.46 32.30 -32.78
CA GLU A 203 1.60 32.69 -31.95
C GLU A 203 1.24 32.68 -30.45
N GLU A 204 0.06 33.17 -30.10
CA GLU A 204 -0.46 33.10 -28.74
C GLU A 204 -0.71 31.65 -28.31
N ALA A 205 -1.29 30.81 -29.17
CA ALA A 205 -1.47 29.39 -28.89
C ALA A 205 -0.13 28.65 -28.74
N PHE A 206 0.89 29.02 -29.52
CA PHE A 206 2.24 28.48 -29.38
C PHE A 206 2.87 28.91 -28.05
N ARG A 207 2.79 30.20 -27.70
CA ARG A 207 3.27 30.71 -26.39
C ARG A 207 2.55 30.06 -25.21
N ALA A 208 1.23 29.86 -25.32
CA ALA A 208 0.45 29.19 -24.29
C ALA A 208 0.89 27.73 -24.10
N ARG A 209 1.15 27.01 -25.20
CA ARG A 209 1.69 25.64 -25.13
C ARG A 209 3.11 25.61 -24.56
N GLU A 210 3.97 26.54 -24.95
CA GLU A 210 5.33 26.64 -24.41
C GLU A 210 5.32 26.95 -22.91
N ALA A 211 4.45 27.86 -22.47
CA ALA A 211 4.24 28.17 -21.06
C ALA A 211 3.74 26.94 -20.28
N GLN A 212 2.80 26.17 -20.85
CA GLN A 212 2.33 24.93 -20.25
C GLN A 212 3.46 23.90 -20.12
N VAL A 213 4.23 23.66 -21.18
CA VAL A 213 5.37 22.72 -21.15
C VAL A 213 6.41 23.15 -20.11
N ARG A 214 6.68 24.45 -19.98
CA ARG A 214 7.58 24.99 -18.94
C ARG A 214 7.03 24.73 -17.53
N ALA A 215 5.73 24.92 -17.30
CA ALA A 215 5.09 24.65 -16.02
C ALA A 215 5.08 23.15 -15.67
N ASP A 216 4.83 22.29 -16.65
CA ASP A 216 4.85 20.84 -16.49
C ASP A 216 6.25 20.34 -16.16
N LEU A 217 7.28 20.85 -16.85
CA LEU A 217 8.68 20.50 -16.58
C LEU A 217 9.15 20.99 -15.19
N ALA A 218 8.71 22.18 -14.77
CA ALA A 218 8.97 22.68 -13.43
C ALA A 218 8.32 21.79 -12.35
N SER A 219 7.06 21.40 -12.57
CA SER A 219 6.32 20.49 -11.68
C SER A 219 6.96 19.10 -11.62
N ALA A 220 7.37 18.55 -12.77
CA ALA A 220 8.06 17.27 -12.86
C ALA A 220 9.41 17.30 -12.13
N ARG A 221 10.20 18.38 -12.26
CA ARG A 221 11.43 18.56 -11.49
C ARG A 221 11.17 18.61 -9.98
N GLN A 222 10.19 19.38 -9.55
CA GLN A 222 9.82 19.43 -8.13
C GLN A 222 9.40 18.05 -7.61
N HIS A 223 8.60 17.31 -8.39
CA HIS A 223 8.22 15.95 -8.05
C HIS A 223 9.44 15.02 -7.95
N ALA A 224 10.34 15.05 -8.93
CA ALA A 224 11.58 14.26 -8.92
C ALA A 224 12.44 14.54 -7.68
N THR A 225 12.61 15.82 -7.30
CA THR A 225 13.37 16.18 -6.10
C THR A 225 12.70 15.70 -4.81
N LYS A 226 11.36 15.70 -4.74
CA LYS A 226 10.62 15.16 -3.58
C LYS A 226 10.78 13.64 -3.48
N VAL A 227 10.68 12.94 -4.61
CA VAL A 227 10.88 11.47 -4.66
C VAL A 227 12.29 11.11 -4.23
N LEU A 228 13.31 11.80 -4.75
CA LEU A 228 14.71 11.55 -4.38
C LEU A 228 14.96 11.80 -2.89
N ARG A 229 14.45 12.91 -2.33
CA ARG A 229 14.55 13.20 -0.89
C ARG A 229 13.89 12.13 -0.03
N LYS A 230 12.73 11.63 -0.46
CA LYS A 230 12.03 10.56 0.25
C LYS A 230 12.83 9.26 0.21
N ALA A 231 13.33 8.87 -0.97
CA ALA A 231 14.16 7.67 -1.15
C ALA A 231 15.40 7.72 -0.25
N ASN A 232 16.15 8.82 -0.26
CA ASN A 232 17.33 8.99 0.59
C ASN A 232 16.95 8.94 2.08
N ALA A 233 15.82 9.52 2.49
CA ALA A 233 15.37 9.45 3.88
C ALA A 233 14.98 8.03 4.29
N ASP A 234 14.37 7.25 3.41
CA ASP A 234 13.99 5.86 3.66
C ASP A 234 15.24 4.95 3.74
N GLU A 235 16.22 5.16 2.86
CA GLU A 235 17.51 4.47 2.92
C GLU A 235 18.29 4.81 4.19
N ALA A 236 18.32 6.10 4.59
CA ALA A 236 18.96 6.52 5.82
C ALA A 236 18.33 5.86 7.07
N ARG A 237 16.99 5.71 7.07
CA ARG A 237 16.27 4.99 8.14
C ARG A 237 16.62 3.51 8.14
N ALA A 238 16.72 2.87 6.98
CA ALA A 238 17.08 1.46 6.89
C ALA A 238 18.50 1.20 7.43
N LEU A 239 19.48 1.99 6.98
CA LEU A 239 20.86 1.92 7.46
C LEU A 239 20.97 2.21 8.96
N PHE A 240 20.27 3.24 9.44
CA PHE A 240 20.25 3.54 10.87
C PHE A 240 19.55 2.45 11.68
N GLY A 241 18.49 1.85 11.14
CA GLY A 241 17.82 0.70 11.74
C GLY A 241 18.76 -0.49 11.91
N SER A 242 19.55 -0.82 10.88
CA SER A 242 20.60 -1.85 10.96
C SER A 242 21.62 -1.54 12.05
N LEU A 243 22.12 -0.30 12.13
CA LEU A 243 22.99 0.14 13.22
C LEU A 243 22.36 -0.07 14.60
N LEU A 244 21.07 0.23 14.76
CA LEU A 244 20.39 0.03 16.03
C LEU A 244 20.25 -1.46 16.39
N VAL A 245 20.15 -2.37 15.42
CA VAL A 245 20.17 -3.81 15.70
C VAL A 245 21.51 -4.23 16.29
N ASP A 246 22.62 -3.73 15.74
CA ASP A 246 23.97 -4.08 16.19
C ASP A 246 24.26 -3.56 17.60
N TYR A 247 23.92 -2.29 17.86
CA TYR A 247 24.32 -1.58 19.08
C TYR A 247 23.29 -1.58 20.20
N ALA A 248 21.98 -1.55 19.89
CA ALA A 248 20.97 -1.38 20.94
C ALA A 248 20.81 -2.65 21.76
N ARG A 249 20.87 -2.52 23.08
CA ARG A 249 20.49 -3.56 24.03
C ARG A 249 19.36 -3.05 24.92
N ALA A 250 18.57 -3.99 25.42
CA ALA A 250 17.47 -3.66 26.30
C ALA A 250 18.02 -3.05 27.62
N GLY A 251 17.48 -1.90 28.01
CA GLY A 251 17.95 -1.14 29.17
C GLY A 251 19.01 -0.07 28.89
N ASP A 252 19.49 0.09 27.66
CA ASP A 252 20.44 1.16 27.31
C ASP A 252 19.80 2.56 27.41
N ASP A 253 20.61 3.54 27.80
CA ASP A 253 20.22 4.96 27.76
C ASP A 253 20.24 5.49 26.31
N PRO A 254 19.18 6.18 25.84
CA PRO A 254 19.11 6.69 24.48
C PRO A 254 20.29 7.58 24.07
N ALA A 255 20.79 8.42 24.99
CA ALA A 255 21.91 9.32 24.70
C ALA A 255 23.24 8.56 24.64
N GLY A 256 23.44 7.61 25.55
CA GLY A 256 24.58 6.69 25.53
C GLY A 256 24.64 5.86 24.25
N LEU A 257 23.51 5.31 23.82
CA LEU A 257 23.40 4.53 22.58
C LEU A 257 23.74 5.38 21.35
N LEU A 258 23.18 6.59 21.25
CA LEU A 258 23.53 7.52 20.15
C LEU A 258 25.01 7.89 20.16
N ALA A 259 25.62 8.08 21.33
CA ALA A 259 27.05 8.35 21.44
C ALA A 259 27.92 7.17 20.98
N ALA A 260 27.46 5.94 21.20
CA ALA A 260 28.12 4.72 20.71
C ALA A 260 27.98 4.60 19.19
N VAL A 261 26.76 4.72 18.66
CA VAL A 261 26.47 4.61 17.22
C VAL A 261 27.20 5.69 16.40
N ARG A 262 27.38 6.90 16.95
CA ARG A 262 28.15 7.98 16.31
C ARG A 262 29.60 7.65 15.98
N ARG A 263 30.18 6.63 16.62
CA ARG A 263 31.56 6.19 16.34
C ARG A 263 31.65 5.24 15.14
N ASP A 264 30.53 4.68 14.70
CA ASP A 264 30.46 3.79 13.55
C ASP A 264 30.58 4.59 12.24
N ALA A 265 31.35 4.08 11.27
CA ALA A 265 31.54 4.74 9.98
C ALA A 265 30.22 4.88 9.20
N ARG A 266 29.31 3.90 9.33
CA ARG A 266 27.99 3.92 8.67
C ARG A 266 27.11 5.07 9.15
N PHE A 267 27.35 5.59 10.36
CA PHE A 267 26.61 6.74 10.88
C PHE A 267 26.80 7.99 10.02
N GLN A 268 28.00 8.19 9.45
CA GLN A 268 28.25 9.33 8.56
C GLN A 268 27.42 9.24 7.27
N GLN A 269 27.21 8.03 6.75
CA GLN A 269 26.36 7.81 5.57
C GLN A 269 24.90 8.16 5.86
N VAL A 270 24.38 7.77 7.04
CA VAL A 270 23.03 8.14 7.50
C VAL A 270 22.84 9.66 7.56
N VAL A 271 23.86 10.39 8.05
CA VAL A 271 23.84 11.86 8.10
C VAL A 271 23.86 12.46 6.68
N GLN A 272 24.68 11.91 5.78
CA GLN A 272 24.78 12.37 4.39
C GLN A 272 23.48 12.15 3.60
N LEU A 273 22.77 11.06 3.86
CA LEU A 273 21.45 10.78 3.26
C LEU A 273 20.33 11.69 3.82
N GLY A 274 20.62 12.52 4.82
CA GLY A 274 19.74 13.58 5.28
C GLY A 274 18.79 13.20 6.42
N LEU A 275 19.04 12.10 7.14
CA LEU A 275 18.29 11.81 8.35
C LEU A 275 18.70 12.79 9.46
N GLY A 276 17.76 13.62 9.91
CA GLY A 276 18.01 14.58 10.99
C GLY A 276 18.15 13.90 12.37
N MET A 277 18.83 14.56 13.30
CA MET A 277 19.02 14.07 14.68
C MET A 277 17.70 13.73 15.40
N ALA A 278 16.64 14.50 15.15
CA ALA A 278 15.31 14.21 15.73
C ALA A 278 14.76 12.85 15.24
N GLY A 279 14.86 12.58 13.93
CA GLY A 279 14.45 11.30 13.37
C GLY A 279 15.27 10.13 13.90
N MET A 280 16.58 10.32 14.12
CA MET A 280 17.42 9.31 14.77
C MET A 280 17.02 9.07 16.23
N GLN A 281 16.72 10.12 17.00
CA GLN A 281 16.24 10.01 18.38
C GLN A 281 14.91 9.25 18.47
N ASP A 282 13.98 9.53 17.55
CA ASP A 282 12.70 8.82 17.48
C ASP A 282 12.90 7.33 17.19
N MET A 283 13.78 6.99 16.24
CA MET A 283 14.10 5.59 15.91
C MET A 283 14.79 4.86 17.08
N VAL A 284 15.70 5.53 17.80
CA VAL A 284 16.31 4.98 19.01
C VAL A 284 15.26 4.71 20.08
N GLY A 285 14.37 5.67 20.35
CA GLY A 285 13.28 5.50 21.32
C GLY A 285 12.35 4.35 20.95
N ALA A 286 11.96 4.25 19.68
CA ALA A 286 11.14 3.15 19.17
C ALA A 286 11.82 1.79 19.36
N ARG A 287 13.10 1.67 19.00
CA ARG A 287 13.85 0.41 19.14
C ARG A 287 14.04 0.00 20.60
N LEU A 288 14.38 0.94 21.49
CA LEU A 288 14.51 0.65 22.92
C LEU A 288 13.17 0.23 23.54
N SER A 289 12.06 0.85 23.10
CA SER A 289 10.71 0.43 23.51
C SER A 289 10.39 -0.99 23.04
N GLU A 290 10.73 -1.35 21.81
CA GLU A 290 10.54 -2.70 21.25
C GLU A 290 11.35 -3.76 22.02
N LEU A 291 12.63 -3.48 22.28
CA LEU A 291 13.50 -4.36 23.05
C LEU A 291 13.01 -4.54 24.49
N THR A 292 12.52 -3.46 25.10
CA THR A 292 11.90 -3.52 26.44
C THR A 292 10.66 -4.42 26.42
N ALA A 293 9.75 -4.23 25.46
CA ALA A 293 8.56 -5.07 25.33
C ALA A 293 8.89 -6.55 25.04
N ALA A 294 9.96 -6.82 24.27
CA ALA A 294 10.46 -8.18 24.07
C ALA A 294 10.97 -8.81 25.38
N ALA A 295 11.74 -8.06 26.18
CA ALA A 295 12.21 -8.50 27.48
C ALA A 295 11.04 -8.77 28.45
N GLU A 296 10.03 -7.89 28.47
CA GLU A 296 8.81 -8.08 29.25
C GLU A 296 8.07 -9.38 28.88
N ARG A 297 7.91 -9.66 27.59
CA ARG A 297 7.28 -10.91 27.11
C ARG A 297 8.05 -12.14 27.56
N MET A 298 9.37 -12.13 27.44
CA MET A 298 10.23 -13.24 27.88
C MET A 298 10.09 -13.48 29.39
N VAL A 299 10.07 -12.42 30.20
CA VAL A 299 9.85 -12.52 31.66
C VAL A 299 8.48 -13.12 31.96
N CYS A 300 7.41 -12.63 31.32
CA CYS A 300 6.06 -13.15 31.48
C CYS A 300 5.93 -14.63 31.08
N GLU A 301 6.59 -15.05 30.00
CA GLU A 301 6.60 -16.45 29.57
C GLU A 301 7.33 -17.34 30.59
N ARG A 302 8.47 -16.88 31.10
CA ARG A 302 9.24 -17.60 32.12
C ARG A 302 8.47 -17.70 33.44
N LEU A 303 7.81 -16.62 33.85
CA LEU A 303 6.88 -16.61 34.99
C LEU A 303 5.75 -17.61 34.81
N ALA A 304 5.13 -17.65 33.63
CA ALA A 304 4.07 -18.60 33.33
C ALA A 304 4.56 -20.05 33.50
N LYS A 305 5.73 -20.37 32.94
CA LYS A 305 6.35 -21.71 33.06
C LYS A 305 6.61 -22.09 34.52
N GLU A 306 7.19 -21.19 35.31
CA GLU A 306 7.46 -21.43 36.74
C GLU A 306 6.18 -21.64 37.55
N VAL A 307 5.16 -20.80 37.35
CA VAL A 307 3.86 -20.93 38.03
C VAL A 307 3.21 -22.28 37.69
N THR A 308 3.26 -22.69 36.42
CA THR A 308 2.73 -23.99 35.99
C THR A 308 3.53 -25.16 36.59
N MET A 309 4.86 -25.08 36.61
CA MET A 309 5.71 -26.16 37.15
C MET A 309 5.58 -26.32 38.66
N ALA A 310 5.48 -25.21 39.40
CA ALA A 310 5.41 -25.27 40.85
C ALA A 310 4.08 -25.84 41.37
N ARG A 311 3.00 -25.80 40.56
CA ARG A 311 1.62 -26.09 41.01
C ARG A 311 1.20 -25.25 42.21
N VAL A 312 1.78 -24.06 42.33
CA VAL A 312 1.61 -23.17 43.47
C VAL A 312 0.53 -22.14 43.14
N GLY A 313 -0.38 -21.89 44.10
CA GLY A 313 -1.39 -20.85 43.97
C GLY A 313 -0.80 -19.44 43.86
N LEU A 314 -1.55 -18.50 43.29
CA LEU A 314 -1.12 -17.11 43.02
C LEU A 314 -0.58 -16.36 44.25
N GLU A 315 -0.92 -16.78 45.46
CA GLU A 315 -0.46 -16.18 46.71
C GLU A 315 0.96 -16.57 47.10
N SER A 316 1.41 -17.75 46.68
CA SER A 316 2.77 -18.23 46.97
C SER A 316 3.76 -17.95 45.82
N VAL A 317 3.29 -17.32 44.73
CA VAL A 317 4.17 -16.85 43.64
C VAL A 317 5.19 -15.81 44.12
N ALA A 318 4.84 -14.96 45.10
CA ALA A 318 5.81 -14.04 45.72
C ALA A 318 6.98 -14.79 46.39
N SER A 319 6.69 -15.90 47.08
CA SER A 319 7.73 -16.75 47.69
C SER A 319 8.53 -17.52 46.64
N VAL A 320 7.89 -17.94 45.55
CA VAL A 320 8.57 -18.59 44.41
C VAL A 320 9.55 -17.62 43.74
N LEU A 321 9.18 -16.34 43.62
CA LEU A 321 10.04 -15.31 43.01
C LEU A 321 11.23 -14.92 43.87
N GLU A 322 11.05 -14.88 45.18
CA GLU A 322 12.14 -14.64 46.13
C GLU A 322 13.18 -15.79 46.10
N LYS A 323 12.72 -17.00 45.80
CA LYS A 323 13.55 -18.22 45.73
C LYS A 323 14.07 -18.52 44.33
N SER A 324 13.53 -17.91 43.28
CA SER A 324 13.91 -18.24 41.91
C SER A 324 15.28 -17.63 41.60
N SER A 325 16.21 -18.45 41.11
CA SER A 325 17.56 -17.98 40.79
C SER A 325 17.59 -16.99 39.63
N TRP A 326 16.58 -17.00 38.77
CA TRP A 326 16.54 -16.15 37.59
C TRP A 326 16.11 -14.70 37.87
N THR A 327 15.42 -14.42 38.99
CA THR A 327 15.13 -13.04 39.41
C THR A 327 16.39 -12.34 39.90
N GLN A 328 17.42 -13.11 40.25
CA GLN A 328 18.76 -12.64 40.62
C GLN A 328 19.73 -12.64 39.43
N ASP A 329 19.30 -13.11 38.25
CA ASP A 329 20.13 -13.13 37.06
C ASP A 329 20.38 -11.71 36.56
N ALA A 330 21.64 -11.28 36.66
CA ALA A 330 22.08 -9.95 36.25
C ALA A 330 21.75 -9.66 34.77
N ALA A 331 21.72 -10.68 33.90
CA ALA A 331 21.36 -10.50 32.49
C ALA A 331 19.87 -10.14 32.34
N VAL A 332 18.99 -10.80 33.09
CA VAL A 332 17.56 -10.50 33.09
C VAL A 332 17.30 -9.11 33.66
N ILE A 333 17.89 -8.81 34.82
CA ILE A 333 17.77 -7.50 35.47
C ILE A 333 18.24 -6.38 34.53
N LYS A 334 19.40 -6.58 33.87
CA LYS A 334 19.92 -5.60 32.90
C LYS A 334 18.98 -5.43 31.71
N SER A 335 18.51 -6.53 31.11
CA SER A 335 17.62 -6.48 29.93
C SER A 335 16.30 -5.76 30.19
N VAL A 336 15.78 -5.84 31.41
CA VAL A 336 14.53 -5.19 31.80
C VAL A 336 14.75 -3.72 32.20
N GLY A 337 16.01 -3.30 32.33
CA GLY A 337 16.37 -1.95 32.75
C GLY A 337 16.30 -1.74 34.26
N GLY A 338 16.54 -2.78 35.06
CA GLY A 338 16.67 -2.71 36.52
C GLY A 338 15.68 -3.58 37.30
N ILE A 339 15.97 -3.76 38.59
CA ILE A 339 15.18 -4.60 39.50
C ILE A 339 13.78 -4.03 39.75
N GLU A 340 13.66 -2.71 39.90
CA GLU A 340 12.37 -2.03 40.13
C GLU A 340 11.40 -2.25 38.96
N LYS A 341 11.90 -2.21 37.71
CA LYS A 341 11.10 -2.50 36.53
C LYS A 341 10.68 -3.96 36.46
N LEU A 342 11.59 -4.88 36.81
CA LEU A 342 11.29 -6.30 36.89
C LEU A 342 10.17 -6.57 37.90
N GLU A 343 10.25 -5.99 39.10
CA GLU A 343 9.20 -6.07 40.12
C GLU A 343 7.87 -5.50 39.62
N ALA A 344 7.88 -4.38 38.90
CA ALA A 344 6.68 -3.80 38.31
C ALA A 344 6.05 -4.69 37.22
N ILE A 345 6.86 -5.33 36.37
CA ILE A 345 6.38 -6.28 35.35
C ILE A 345 5.76 -7.50 36.02
N VAL A 346 6.45 -8.07 37.00
CA VAL A 346 5.95 -9.18 37.81
C VAL A 346 4.63 -8.80 38.49
N GLY A 347 4.55 -7.62 39.10
CA GLY A 347 3.34 -7.12 39.73
C GLY A 347 2.17 -6.99 38.76
N ARG A 348 2.40 -6.42 37.57
CA ARG A 348 1.39 -6.33 36.50
C ARG A 348 0.93 -7.71 36.03
N TYR A 349 1.87 -8.63 35.81
CA TYR A 349 1.56 -10.01 35.41
C TYR A 349 0.67 -10.71 36.45
N LEU A 350 1.03 -10.61 37.74
CA LEU A 350 0.24 -11.20 38.82
C LEU A 350 -1.15 -10.55 38.95
N ALA A 351 -1.24 -9.23 38.80
CA ALA A 351 -2.52 -8.53 38.80
C ALA A 351 -3.41 -9.00 37.64
N GLN A 352 -2.84 -9.13 36.43
CA GLN A 352 -3.54 -9.67 35.26
C GLN A 352 -4.01 -11.11 35.51
N LYS A 353 -3.15 -11.99 36.01
CA LYS A 353 -3.52 -13.38 36.27
C LYS A 353 -4.59 -13.52 37.36
N ARG A 354 -4.57 -12.65 38.38
CA ARG A 354 -5.67 -12.57 39.37
C ARG A 354 -6.97 -12.11 38.73
N ALA A 355 -6.92 -11.14 37.80
CA ALA A 355 -8.12 -10.70 37.08
C ALA A 355 -8.68 -11.79 36.16
N GLU A 356 -7.82 -12.50 35.42
CA GLU A 356 -8.20 -13.64 34.59
C GLU A 356 -8.80 -14.78 35.44
N ALA A 357 -8.16 -15.11 36.57
CA ALA A 357 -8.67 -16.13 37.49
C ALA A 357 -10.03 -15.73 38.10
N ARG A 358 -10.22 -14.45 38.44
CA ARG A 358 -11.52 -13.94 38.89
C ARG A 358 -12.58 -14.00 37.81
N GLY A 359 -12.24 -13.63 36.56
CA GLY A 359 -13.14 -13.74 35.42
C GLY A 359 -13.60 -15.18 35.19
N MET A 360 -12.64 -16.11 35.09
CA MET A 360 -12.92 -17.54 34.94
C MET A 360 -13.74 -18.09 36.12
N ALA A 361 -13.46 -17.66 37.35
CA ALA A 361 -14.24 -18.06 38.51
C ALA A 361 -15.67 -17.54 38.46
N VAL A 362 -15.89 -16.29 38.04
CA VAL A 362 -17.24 -15.71 37.88
C VAL A 362 -18.03 -16.46 36.80
N ASP A 363 -17.40 -16.73 35.65
CA ASP A 363 -18.05 -17.46 34.55
C ASP A 363 -18.37 -18.90 34.97
N ALA A 364 -17.44 -19.59 35.62
CA ALA A 364 -17.67 -20.92 36.15
C ALA A 364 -18.80 -20.94 37.21
N LEU A 365 -18.91 -19.90 38.04
CA LEU A 365 -19.97 -19.81 39.05
C LEU A 365 -21.32 -19.55 38.40
N ALA A 366 -21.37 -18.77 37.32
CA ALA A 366 -22.57 -18.59 36.52
C ALA A 366 -23.03 -19.89 35.86
N ASP A 367 -22.11 -20.65 35.26
CA ASP A 367 -22.40 -21.96 34.65
C ASP A 367 -22.87 -22.99 35.69
N ALA A 368 -22.19 -23.04 36.84
CA ALA A 368 -22.59 -23.91 37.95
C ALA A 368 -23.98 -23.53 38.46
N ARG A 369 -24.26 -22.24 38.62
CA ARG A 369 -25.59 -21.76 39.00
C ARG A 369 -26.67 -22.20 38.02
N ALA A 370 -26.45 -22.00 36.72
CA ALA A 370 -27.39 -22.41 35.68
C ALA A 370 -27.63 -23.93 35.70
N SER A 371 -26.57 -24.73 35.92
CA SER A 371 -26.68 -26.19 36.03
C SER A 371 -27.46 -26.62 37.27
N ILE A 372 -27.25 -25.95 38.42
CA ILE A 372 -28.00 -26.20 39.65
C ILE A 372 -29.48 -25.84 39.44
N GLU A 373 -29.77 -24.68 38.85
CA GLU A 373 -31.15 -24.25 38.58
C GLU A 373 -31.88 -25.25 37.67
N ALA A 374 -31.23 -25.74 36.61
CA ALA A 374 -31.79 -26.79 35.75
C ALA A 374 -32.04 -28.11 36.51
N TRP A 375 -31.07 -28.58 37.30
CA TRP A 375 -31.22 -29.79 38.10
C TRP A 375 -32.36 -29.68 39.13
N VAL A 376 -32.51 -28.52 39.78
CA VAL A 376 -33.58 -28.29 40.77
C VAL A 376 -34.95 -28.36 40.10
N VAL A 377 -35.09 -27.77 38.90
CA VAL A 377 -36.33 -27.85 38.11
C VAL A 377 -36.67 -29.31 37.76
N ASP A 378 -35.69 -30.09 37.31
CA ASP A 378 -35.89 -31.51 36.98
C ASP A 378 -36.32 -32.34 38.20
N ARG A 379 -35.67 -32.17 39.36
CA ARG A 379 -36.03 -32.92 40.58
C ARG A 379 -37.42 -32.55 41.10
N LEU A 380 -37.79 -31.29 41.02
CA LEU A 380 -39.12 -30.84 41.41
C LEU A 380 -40.19 -31.39 40.47
N ALA A 381 -39.90 -31.54 39.17
CA ALA A 381 -40.79 -32.21 38.22
C ALA A 381 -40.95 -33.71 38.53
N GLU A 382 -39.94 -34.36 39.11
CA GLU A 382 -40.00 -35.75 39.60
C GLU A 382 -40.72 -35.89 40.97
N GLY A 383 -41.09 -34.79 41.63
CA GLY A 383 -41.71 -34.81 42.96
C GLY A 383 -40.73 -35.12 44.09
N VAL A 384 -39.42 -35.02 43.83
CA VAL A 384 -38.36 -35.19 44.83
C VAL A 384 -38.09 -33.85 45.49
N ASP A 385 -37.93 -33.84 46.82
CA ASP A 385 -37.55 -32.64 47.56
C ASP A 385 -36.05 -32.33 47.33
N PRO A 386 -35.70 -31.27 46.60
CA PRO A 386 -34.31 -30.94 46.31
C PRO A 386 -33.52 -30.59 47.58
N GLU A 387 -34.17 -30.17 48.68
CA GLU A 387 -33.48 -29.88 49.95
C GLU A 387 -32.86 -31.14 50.58
N ALA A 388 -33.47 -32.31 50.38
CA ALA A 388 -32.97 -33.57 50.90
C ALA A 388 -31.71 -34.07 50.16
N GLU A 389 -31.47 -33.61 48.93
CA GLU A 389 -30.37 -34.05 48.05
C GLU A 389 -29.24 -33.00 47.91
N VAL A 390 -29.34 -31.83 48.57
CA VAL A 390 -28.32 -30.75 48.52
C VAL A 390 -26.91 -31.27 48.85
N HIS A 391 -26.79 -32.23 49.76
CA HIS A 391 -25.49 -32.82 50.12
C HIS A 391 -24.84 -33.61 48.98
N GLY A 392 -25.62 -34.26 48.11
CA GLY A 392 -25.11 -34.96 46.92
C GLY A 392 -24.60 -34.00 45.86
N LEU A 393 -25.31 -32.89 45.65
CA LEU A 393 -24.90 -31.79 44.77
C LEU A 393 -23.64 -31.07 45.25
N ALA A 394 -23.57 -30.80 46.55
CA ALA A 394 -22.39 -30.24 47.20
C ALA A 394 -21.16 -31.15 47.04
N TYR A 395 -21.37 -32.47 46.97
CA TYR A 395 -20.31 -33.43 46.69
C TYR A 395 -19.90 -33.43 45.20
N MET A 396 -20.86 -33.33 44.27
CA MET A 396 -20.56 -33.23 42.84
C MET A 396 -19.77 -31.96 42.49
N LEU A 397 -20.18 -30.80 43.01
CA LEU A 397 -19.47 -29.53 42.79
C LEU A 397 -18.05 -29.55 43.39
N ARG A 398 -17.88 -30.22 44.54
CA ARG A 398 -16.55 -30.44 45.15
C ARG A 398 -15.65 -31.35 44.33
N SER A 399 -16.23 -32.23 43.53
CA SER A 399 -15.49 -33.19 42.71
C SER A 399 -15.16 -32.66 41.32
N ASP A 400 -15.68 -31.48 40.93
CA ASP A 400 -15.43 -30.91 39.61
C ASP A 400 -14.03 -30.27 39.57
N PRO A 401 -13.13 -30.77 38.69
CA PRO A 401 -11.73 -30.34 38.63
C PRO A 401 -11.57 -28.87 38.26
N ARG A 402 -12.60 -28.20 37.73
CA ARG A 402 -12.58 -26.75 37.46
C ARG A 402 -12.44 -25.90 38.73
N TRP A 403 -12.78 -26.46 39.89
CA TRP A 403 -12.72 -25.78 41.19
C TRP A 403 -11.49 -26.14 42.02
N ALA A 404 -10.62 -27.02 41.50
CA ALA A 404 -9.41 -27.42 42.19
C ALA A 404 -8.43 -26.23 42.31
N GLY A 405 -8.24 -25.74 43.54
CA GLY A 405 -7.23 -24.72 43.86
C GLY A 405 -7.76 -23.31 44.13
N VAL A 406 -9.08 -23.11 44.22
CA VAL A 406 -9.66 -21.84 44.69
C VAL A 406 -10.05 -21.97 46.17
N ASP A 407 -9.19 -21.50 47.07
CA ASP A 407 -9.47 -21.48 48.50
C ASP A 407 -10.74 -20.67 48.81
N GLY A 408 -11.59 -21.19 49.69
CA GLY A 408 -12.86 -20.55 50.07
C GLY A 408 -14.04 -20.82 49.14
N MET A 409 -13.86 -21.50 48.00
CA MET A 409 -14.99 -21.82 47.09
C MET A 409 -16.04 -22.74 47.69
N GLN A 410 -15.72 -23.48 48.76
CA GLN A 410 -16.69 -24.34 49.43
C GLN A 410 -17.81 -23.53 50.08
N GLU A 411 -17.47 -22.40 50.71
CA GLU A 411 -18.44 -21.50 51.33
C GLU A 411 -19.26 -20.76 50.26
N VAL A 412 -18.59 -20.32 49.19
CA VAL A 412 -19.23 -19.68 48.03
C VAL A 412 -20.20 -20.62 47.31
N ALA A 413 -19.82 -21.89 47.10
CA ALA A 413 -20.68 -22.89 46.46
C ALA A 413 -21.89 -23.24 47.33
N GLU A 414 -21.71 -23.36 48.66
CA GLU A 414 -22.81 -23.58 49.59
C GLU A 414 -23.78 -22.39 49.64
N GLU A 415 -23.29 -21.15 49.64
CA GLU A 415 -24.13 -19.95 49.56
C GLU A 415 -24.86 -19.85 48.22
N LEU A 416 -24.18 -20.12 47.10
CA LEU A 416 -24.79 -20.14 45.76
C LEU A 416 -25.88 -21.20 45.64
N MET A 417 -25.66 -22.40 46.16
CA MET A 417 -26.67 -23.45 46.19
C MET A 417 -27.88 -23.04 47.03
N ARG A 418 -27.66 -22.51 48.25
CA ARG A 418 -28.77 -22.03 49.08
C ARG A 418 -29.54 -20.89 48.40
N GLY A 419 -28.85 -19.99 47.70
CA GLY A 419 -29.46 -18.92 46.93
C GLY A 419 -30.29 -19.43 45.74
N ALA A 420 -29.73 -20.34 44.95
CA ALA A 420 -30.37 -20.91 43.77
C ALA A 420 -31.61 -21.74 44.14
N VAL A 421 -31.52 -22.61 45.15
CA VAL A 421 -32.66 -23.39 45.66
C VAL A 421 -33.78 -22.48 46.15
N LYS A 422 -33.45 -21.44 46.94
CA LYS A 422 -34.43 -20.45 47.39
C LYS A 422 -35.08 -19.71 46.21
N SER A 423 -34.30 -19.29 45.23
CA SER A 423 -34.80 -18.60 44.03
C SER A 423 -35.74 -19.48 43.21
N ALA A 424 -35.38 -20.74 42.97
CA ALA A 424 -36.21 -21.70 42.23
C ALA A 424 -37.53 -21.98 42.95
N ILE A 425 -37.49 -22.18 44.28
CA ILE A 425 -38.69 -22.39 45.10
C ILE A 425 -39.62 -21.17 45.03
N VAL A 426 -39.08 -19.95 45.08
CA VAL A 426 -39.88 -18.71 44.96
C VAL A 426 -40.50 -18.60 43.56
N SER A 427 -39.74 -18.89 42.50
CA SER A 427 -40.22 -18.85 41.13
C SER A 427 -41.37 -19.84 40.90
N LEU A 428 -41.24 -21.08 41.39
CA LEU A 428 -42.27 -22.11 41.26
C LEU A 428 -43.52 -21.81 42.09
N LYS A 429 -43.39 -21.16 43.24
CA LYS A 429 -44.56 -20.72 44.03
C LYS A 429 -45.32 -19.54 43.40
N SER A 430 -44.68 -18.81 42.48
CA SER A 430 -45.27 -17.66 41.80
C SER A 430 -45.97 -18.03 40.47
N GLN A 431 -45.69 -19.21 39.94
CA GLN A 431 -46.38 -19.83 38.80
C GLN A 431 -47.56 -20.65 39.32
#